data_AF-U1N342-F1
#
_entry.id   AF-U1N342-F1
#
_cell.length_a   1.000
_cell.length_b   1.000
_cell.length_c   1.000
_cell.angle_alpha   90.00
_cell.angle_beta   90.00
_cell.angle_gamma   90.00
#
_symmetry.space_group_name_H-M   'P 1'
#
loop_
_entity.id
_entity.type
_entity.pdbx_description
1 polymer ?
#
loop_
_entity_poly.entity_id
_entity_poly.type
_entity_poly.pdbx_seq_one_letter_code
_entity_poly.pdbx_strand_id
1 'polypeptide(L)'
;MVTYVLILIIAAAIMSRFERTDIPIAVLTQILALAVIGRWLFVAIPNVQPSTALLMLTALYFGFTSAAMLALFVPILSGLLLGLGPFVLFQFLGWLLVVLVVILLKPLLRHSRWLLAFVGLGAGFLFGWTANLSFAEVIGADFVKLLVLSLPFDVAHGIGNAVFLILLHDLFVRIFVREDG
;
A
#
# COMPACT_ATOMS: atom_id res chain seq x y z
N MET A 1 -17.65 5.42 -13.25
CA MET A 1 -16.96 6.21 -14.33
C MET A 1 -16.21 7.42 -13.81
N VAL A 2 -16.86 8.30 -13.02
CA VAL A 2 -16.19 9.49 -12.44
C VAL A 2 -14.99 9.11 -11.55
N THR A 3 -15.13 8.08 -10.70
CA THR A 3 -14.07 7.59 -9.82
C THR A 3 -12.81 7.20 -10.59
N TYR A 4 -12.96 6.46 -11.71
CA TYR A 4 -11.85 6.05 -12.56
C TYR A 4 -11.09 7.24 -13.15
N VAL A 5 -11.81 8.25 -13.66
CA VAL A 5 -11.20 9.46 -14.21
C VAL A 5 -10.41 10.20 -13.12
N LEU A 6 -10.97 10.32 -11.92
CA LEU A 6 -10.28 10.93 -10.79
C LEU A 6 -9.02 10.15 -10.40
N ILE A 7 -9.09 8.82 -10.34
CA ILE A 7 -7.92 7.98 -10.04
C ILE A 7 -6.82 8.16 -11.09
N LEU A 8 -7.17 8.24 -12.37
CA LEU A 8 -6.19 8.46 -13.44
C LEU A 8 -5.56 9.85 -13.38
N ILE A 9 -6.33 10.89 -13.05
CA ILE A 9 -5.81 12.24 -12.83
C ILE A 9 -4.85 12.26 -11.63
N ILE A 10 -5.20 11.58 -10.54
CA ILE A 10 -4.35 11.45 -9.35
C ILE A 10 -3.05 10.72 -9.71
N ALA A 11 -3.12 9.61 -10.46
CA ALA A 11 -1.95 8.88 -10.92
C ALA A 11 -1.03 9.77 -11.78
N ALA A 12 -1.59 10.49 -12.75
CA ALA A 12 -0.85 11.42 -13.59
C ALA A 12 -0.18 12.53 -12.76
N ALA A 13 -0.90 13.12 -11.79
CA ALA A 13 -0.36 14.15 -10.92
C ALA A 13 0.80 13.63 -10.04
N ILE A 14 0.71 12.40 -9.53
CA ILE A 14 1.78 11.76 -8.77
C ILE A 14 3.00 11.53 -9.65
N MET A 15 2.81 11.02 -10.88
CA MET A 15 3.90 10.82 -11.83
C MET A 15 4.60 12.13 -12.17
N SER A 16 3.84 13.18 -12.53
CA SER A 16 4.41 14.51 -12.83
C SER A 16 5.13 15.13 -11.64
N ARG A 17 4.70 14.84 -10.40
CA ARG A 17 5.40 15.28 -9.19
C ARG A 17 6.70 14.49 -8.98
N PHE A 18 6.67 13.19 -9.24
CA PHE A 18 7.83 12.30 -9.09
C PHE A 18 8.95 12.66 -10.07
N GLU A 19 8.63 12.97 -11.33
CA GLU A 19 9.60 13.42 -12.35
C GLU A 19 10.39 14.66 -11.95
N ARG A 20 9.85 15.47 -11.02
CA ARG A 20 10.46 16.72 -10.53
C ARG A 20 11.26 16.53 -9.24
N THR A 21 11.49 15.30 -8.82
CA THR A 21 12.17 14.99 -7.55
C THR A 21 13.48 14.25 -7.81
N ASP A 22 14.49 14.53 -7.00
CA ASP A 22 15.79 13.85 -7.05
C ASP A 22 15.79 12.53 -6.25
N ILE A 23 14.65 11.83 -6.20
CA ILE A 23 14.51 10.60 -5.42
C ILE A 23 15.35 9.48 -6.10
N PRO A 24 16.16 8.72 -5.34
CA PRO A 24 16.94 7.62 -5.90
C PRO A 24 16.02 6.49 -6.42
N ILE A 25 15.87 6.43 -7.74
CA ILE A 25 14.99 5.46 -8.44
C ILE A 25 15.42 4.02 -8.15
N ALA A 26 16.72 3.77 -7.98
CA ALA A 26 17.25 2.43 -7.72
C ALA A 26 16.67 1.81 -6.44
N VAL A 27 16.70 2.55 -5.33
CA VAL A 27 16.15 2.11 -4.03
C VAL A 27 14.65 1.86 -4.14
N LEU A 28 13.91 2.77 -4.77
CA LEU A 28 12.46 2.58 -4.95
C LEU A 28 12.13 1.37 -5.81
N THR A 29 12.95 1.08 -6.82
CA THR A 29 12.76 -0.07 -7.71
C THR A 29 13.00 -1.38 -6.95
N GLN A 30 14.01 -1.43 -6.07
CA GLN A 30 14.25 -2.58 -5.20
C GLN A 30 13.09 -2.81 -4.23
N ILE A 31 12.59 -1.74 -3.58
CA ILE A 31 11.45 -1.88 -2.66
C ILE A 31 10.17 -2.28 -3.42
N LEU A 32 9.95 -1.72 -4.61
CA LEU A 32 8.85 -2.09 -5.49
C LEU A 32 8.92 -3.58 -5.86
N ALA A 33 10.10 -4.06 -6.25
CA ALA A 33 10.31 -5.48 -6.56
C ALA A 33 10.02 -6.36 -5.33
N LEU A 34 10.49 -5.99 -4.14
CA LEU A 34 10.18 -6.71 -2.90
C LEU A 34 8.68 -6.73 -2.59
N ALA A 35 7.98 -5.61 -2.80
CA ALA A 35 6.54 -5.53 -2.57
C ALA A 35 5.72 -6.38 -3.56
N VAL A 36 6.14 -6.43 -4.82
CA VAL A 36 5.51 -7.25 -5.87
C VAL A 36 5.80 -8.74 -5.67
N ILE A 37 7.08 -9.11 -5.46
CA ILE A 37 7.48 -10.50 -5.24
C ILE A 37 6.90 -11.02 -3.94
N GLY A 38 6.94 -10.22 -2.86
CA GLY A 38 6.33 -10.58 -1.59
C GLY A 38 4.82 -10.84 -1.71
N ARG A 39 4.11 -10.06 -2.52
CA ARG A 39 2.70 -10.30 -2.83
C ARG A 39 2.47 -11.65 -3.52
N TRP A 40 3.35 -12.03 -4.45
CA TRP A 40 3.27 -13.33 -5.12
C TRP A 40 3.62 -14.50 -4.19
N LEU A 41 4.70 -14.39 -3.41
CA LEU A 41 5.14 -15.44 -2.48
C LEU A 41 4.08 -15.78 -1.43
N PHE A 42 3.32 -14.77 -1.01
CA PHE A 42 2.30 -14.92 0.02
C PHE A 42 0.88 -15.13 -0.56
N VAL A 43 0.73 -15.38 -1.86
CA VAL A 43 -0.60 -15.58 -2.49
C VAL A 43 -1.41 -16.71 -1.86
N ALA A 44 -0.73 -17.73 -1.31
CA ALA A 44 -1.37 -18.88 -0.66
C ALA A 44 -2.02 -18.52 0.69
N ILE A 45 -1.65 -17.38 1.30
CA ILE A 45 -2.23 -16.90 2.55
C ILE A 45 -3.16 -15.73 2.24
N PRO A 46 -4.49 -15.90 2.32
CA PRO A 46 -5.44 -14.86 1.93
C PRO A 46 -5.17 -13.54 2.64
N ASN A 47 -4.97 -12.48 1.85
CA ASN A 47 -4.79 -11.09 2.30
C ASN A 47 -3.64 -10.82 3.29
N VAL A 48 -2.72 -11.76 3.51
CA VAL A 48 -1.53 -11.54 4.36
C VAL A 48 -0.31 -11.38 3.47
N GLN A 49 0.10 -10.15 3.16
CA GLN A 49 1.21 -9.86 2.25
C GLN A 49 2.04 -8.66 2.75
N PRO A 50 3.36 -8.62 2.48
CA PRO A 50 4.23 -7.57 3.00
C PRO A 50 4.08 -6.21 2.26
N SER A 51 3.30 -6.14 1.18
CA SER A 51 3.24 -4.95 0.31
C SER A 51 2.81 -3.69 1.06
N THR A 52 1.70 -3.73 1.82
CA THR A 52 1.23 -2.56 2.57
C THR A 52 2.28 -2.11 3.59
N ALA A 53 2.92 -3.05 4.31
CA ALA A 53 3.96 -2.74 5.28
C ALA A 53 5.17 -2.03 4.61
N LEU A 54 5.60 -2.51 3.44
CA LEU A 54 6.67 -1.88 2.67
C LEU A 54 6.27 -0.48 2.21
N LEU A 55 5.04 -0.29 1.71
CA LEU A 55 4.52 1.04 1.34
C LEU A 55 4.50 2.00 2.53
N MET A 56 4.08 1.54 3.71
CA MET A 56 4.06 2.33 4.93
C MET A 56 5.47 2.72 5.37
N LEU A 57 6.44 1.80 5.32
CA LEU A 57 7.84 2.10 5.59
C LEU A 57 8.40 3.10 4.56
N THR A 58 8.08 2.94 3.28
CA THR A 58 8.47 3.92 2.25
C THR A 58 7.86 5.29 2.52
N ALA A 59 6.59 5.37 2.93
CA ALA A 59 5.96 6.63 3.28
C ALA A 59 6.65 7.30 4.49
N LEU A 60 6.97 6.49 5.50
CA LEU A 60 7.62 6.96 6.72
C LEU A 60 9.03 7.52 6.46
N TYR A 61 9.84 6.81 5.66
CA TYR A 61 11.25 7.15 5.45
C TYR A 61 11.51 7.99 4.20
N PHE A 62 10.91 7.64 3.07
CA PHE A 62 11.13 8.28 1.77
C PHE A 62 10.03 9.28 1.37
N GLY A 63 8.98 9.41 2.18
CA GLY A 63 7.94 10.43 2.01
C GLY A 63 6.83 10.05 1.01
N PHE A 64 5.92 11.00 0.81
CA PHE A 64 4.66 10.77 0.11
C PHE A 64 4.88 10.36 -1.35
N THR A 65 5.65 11.15 -2.11
CA THR A 65 5.82 10.93 -3.56
C THR A 65 6.37 9.53 -3.85
N SER A 66 7.41 9.12 -3.12
CA SER A 66 8.02 7.78 -3.22
C SER A 66 7.01 6.67 -2.95
N ALA A 67 6.27 6.75 -1.85
CA ALA A 67 5.33 5.71 -1.47
C ALA A 67 4.08 5.68 -2.36
N ALA A 68 3.66 6.83 -2.86
CA ALA A 68 2.56 6.96 -3.83
C ALA A 68 2.92 6.30 -5.17
N MET A 69 4.17 6.41 -5.63
CA MET A 69 4.65 5.68 -6.80
C MET A 69 4.61 4.16 -6.58
N LEU A 70 5.03 3.68 -5.40
CA LEU A 70 4.88 2.26 -5.06
C LEU A 70 3.40 1.83 -5.03
N ALA A 71 2.52 2.63 -4.44
CA ALA A 71 1.08 2.38 -4.43
C ALA A 71 0.49 2.27 -5.84
N LEU A 72 1.01 3.05 -6.80
CA LEU A 72 0.58 2.99 -8.19
C LEU A 72 1.08 1.72 -8.90
N PHE A 73 2.36 1.40 -8.76
CA PHE A 73 2.98 0.33 -9.54
C PHE A 73 2.83 -1.07 -8.95
N VAL A 74 2.78 -1.24 -7.62
CA VAL A 74 2.58 -2.56 -6.98
C VAL A 74 1.34 -3.30 -7.50
N PRO A 75 0.13 -2.71 -7.54
CA PRO A 75 -1.06 -3.44 -7.97
C PRO A 75 -1.02 -3.75 -9.48
N ILE A 76 -0.43 -2.86 -10.29
CA ILE A 76 -0.27 -3.08 -11.73
C ILE A 76 0.69 -4.25 -11.99
N LEU A 77 1.89 -4.20 -11.42
CA LEU A 77 2.93 -5.20 -11.67
C LEU A 77 2.57 -6.55 -11.05
N SER A 78 2.05 -6.57 -9.83
CA SER A 78 1.61 -7.83 -9.21
C SER A 78 0.39 -8.44 -9.92
N GLY A 79 -0.50 -7.59 -10.46
CA GLY A 79 -1.65 -7.99 -11.25
C GLY A 79 -1.30 -8.64 -12.59
N LEU A 80 -0.08 -8.49 -13.10
CA LEU A 80 0.36 -9.23 -14.30
C LEU A 80 0.29 -10.76 -14.09
N LEU A 81 0.48 -11.25 -12.86
CA LEU A 81 0.30 -12.66 -12.51
C LEU A 81 -1.02 -12.95 -11.80
N LEU A 82 -1.49 -12.03 -10.95
CA LEU A 82 -2.69 -12.23 -10.12
C LEU A 82 -4.00 -11.84 -10.84
N GLY A 83 -3.91 -11.30 -12.05
CA GLY A 83 -5.03 -10.78 -12.84
C GLY A 83 -5.11 -9.26 -12.79
N LEU A 84 -5.37 -8.66 -13.95
CA LEU A 84 -5.65 -7.24 -14.11
C LEU A 84 -7.16 -7.03 -14.25
N GLY A 85 -7.66 -5.95 -13.64
CA GLY A 85 -9.07 -5.57 -13.74
C GLY A 85 -9.33 -4.20 -13.12
N PRO A 86 -10.59 -3.73 -13.13
CA PRO A 86 -10.96 -2.42 -12.60
C PRO A 86 -10.55 -2.22 -11.13
N PHE A 87 -10.54 -3.31 -10.35
CA PHE A 87 -10.11 -3.33 -8.95
C PHE A 87 -8.66 -2.88 -8.75
N VAL A 88 -7.78 -2.96 -9.75
CA VAL A 88 -6.37 -2.50 -9.67
C VAL A 88 -6.31 -1.01 -9.33
N LEU A 89 -7.21 -0.21 -9.90
CA LEU A 89 -7.28 1.23 -9.66
C LEU A 89 -7.76 1.54 -8.23
N PHE A 90 -8.66 0.71 -7.69
CA PHE A 90 -9.08 0.82 -6.29
C PHE A 90 -8.01 0.33 -5.31
N GLN A 91 -7.19 -0.66 -5.68
CA GLN A 91 -6.02 -1.06 -4.88
C GLN A 91 -5.01 0.09 -4.79
N PHE A 92 -4.74 0.77 -5.91
CA PHE A 92 -3.93 1.98 -5.92
C PHE A 92 -4.52 3.04 -4.98
N LEU A 93 -5.83 3.33 -5.08
CA LEU A 93 -6.49 4.29 -4.20
C LEU A 93 -6.40 3.90 -2.72
N GLY A 94 -6.66 2.64 -2.38
CA GLY A 94 -6.58 2.12 -1.02
C GLY A 94 -5.19 2.28 -0.42
N TRP A 95 -4.17 1.88 -1.17
CA TRP A 95 -2.79 2.07 -0.73
C TRP A 95 -2.38 3.54 -0.67
N LEU A 96 -2.88 4.39 -1.56
CA LEU A 96 -2.64 5.83 -1.49
C LEU A 96 -3.24 6.45 -0.22
N LEU A 97 -4.44 6.01 0.20
CA LEU A 97 -5.04 6.43 1.47
C LEU A 97 -4.21 5.96 2.67
N VAL A 98 -3.71 4.72 2.65
CA VAL A 98 -2.78 4.23 3.69
C VAL A 98 -1.52 5.08 3.75
N VAL A 99 -0.93 5.39 2.60
CA VAL A 99 0.24 6.28 2.50
C VAL A 99 -0.07 7.66 3.08
N LEU A 100 -1.23 8.25 2.77
CA LEU A 100 -1.64 9.54 3.32
C LEU A 100 -1.74 9.49 4.85
N VAL A 101 -2.35 8.45 5.42
CA VAL A 101 -2.43 8.27 6.88
C VAL A 101 -1.04 8.23 7.51
N VAL A 102 -0.10 7.48 6.93
CA VAL A 102 1.28 7.43 7.45
C VAL A 102 1.97 8.79 7.35
N ILE A 103 1.77 9.53 6.26
CA ILE A 103 2.37 10.85 6.08
C ILE A 103 1.83 11.87 7.09
N LEU A 104 0.52 11.85 7.34
CA LEU A 104 -0.13 12.74 8.32
C LEU A 104 0.33 12.43 9.75
N LEU A 105 0.50 11.16 10.08
CA LEU A 105 0.93 10.71 11.42
C LEU A 105 2.45 10.57 11.56
N LYS A 106 3.23 10.90 10.52
CA LYS A 106 4.67 10.67 10.42
C LYS A 106 5.45 11.11 11.68
N PRO A 107 5.24 12.30 12.28
CA PRO A 107 5.99 12.72 13.46
C PRO A 107 5.83 11.77 14.65
N LEU A 108 4.64 11.15 14.80
CA LEU A 108 4.34 10.22 15.88
C LEU A 108 4.88 8.82 15.54
N LEU A 109 4.70 8.38 14.29
CA LEU A 109 5.04 7.03 13.85
C LEU A 109 6.56 6.79 13.82
N ARG A 110 7.36 7.82 13.55
CA ARG A 110 8.83 7.70 13.52
C ARG A 110 9.45 7.33 14.87
N HIS A 111 8.74 7.55 15.97
CA HIS A 111 9.27 7.32 17.32
C HIS A 111 8.76 6.02 17.96
N SER A 112 7.83 5.31 17.32
CA SER A 112 7.28 4.08 17.87
C SER A 112 6.92 3.07 16.79
N ARG A 113 7.74 2.02 16.68
CA ARG A 113 7.45 0.86 15.81
C ARG A 113 6.13 0.17 16.18
N TRP A 114 5.74 0.22 17.45
CA TRP A 114 4.50 -0.37 17.94
C TRP A 114 3.29 0.45 17.50
N LEU A 115 3.40 1.79 17.52
CA LEU A 115 2.37 2.66 16.97
C LEU A 115 2.25 2.48 15.46
N LEU A 116 3.38 2.35 14.75
CA LEU A 116 3.37 2.03 13.32
C LEU A 116 2.66 0.70 13.03
N ALA A 117 2.96 -0.35 13.80
CA ALA A 117 2.29 -1.65 13.67
C ALA A 117 0.78 -1.56 13.97
N PHE A 118 0.40 -0.78 14.99
CA PHE A 118 -1.01 -0.52 15.30
C PHE A 118 -1.74 0.21 14.16
N VAL A 119 -1.12 1.23 13.56
CA VAL A 119 -1.67 1.87 12.35
C VAL A 119 -1.74 0.86 11.19
N GLY A 120 -0.79 -0.08 11.11
CA GLY A 120 -0.81 -1.18 10.15
C GLY A 120 -2.04 -2.09 10.27
N LEU A 121 -2.54 -2.31 11.49
CA LEU A 121 -3.82 -3.02 11.71
C LEU A 121 -4.95 -2.29 10.98
N GLY A 122 -5.08 -0.98 11.20
CA GLY A 122 -6.09 -0.13 10.54
C GLY A 122 -5.91 -0.04 9.02
N ALA A 123 -4.67 -0.12 8.52
CA ALA A 123 -4.40 -0.10 7.10
C ALA A 123 -5.00 -1.30 6.33
N GLY A 124 -5.16 -2.45 6.99
CA GLY A 124 -5.85 -3.61 6.41
C GLY A 124 -7.31 -3.28 6.06
N PHE A 125 -8.02 -2.63 6.98
CA PHE A 125 -9.40 -2.18 6.78
C PHE A 125 -9.51 -1.10 5.71
N LEU A 126 -8.66 -0.07 5.76
CA LEU A 126 -8.66 0.99 4.74
C LEU A 126 -8.50 0.43 3.33
N PHE A 127 -7.57 -0.50 3.14
CA PHE A 127 -7.38 -1.17 1.86
C PHE A 127 -8.61 -2.02 1.49
N GLY A 128 -9.08 -2.87 2.40
CA GLY A 128 -10.23 -3.75 2.18
C GLY A 128 -11.50 -3.00 1.80
N TRP A 129 -11.77 -1.86 2.44
CA TRP A 129 -12.94 -1.05 2.13
C TRP A 129 -12.87 -0.43 0.73
N THR A 130 -11.68 -0.01 0.27
CA THR A 130 -11.53 0.43 -1.12
C THR A 130 -11.69 -0.72 -2.12
N ALA A 131 -11.24 -1.93 -1.78
CA ALA A 131 -11.50 -3.11 -2.59
C ALA A 131 -13.01 -3.41 -2.66
N ASN A 132 -13.74 -3.30 -1.56
CA ASN A 132 -15.20 -3.45 -1.54
C ASN A 132 -15.90 -2.39 -2.39
N LEU A 133 -15.40 -1.14 -2.39
CA LEU A 133 -15.92 -0.09 -3.25
C LEU A 133 -15.79 -0.44 -4.74
N SER A 134 -14.73 -1.14 -5.12
CA SER A 134 -14.57 -1.62 -6.51
C SER A 134 -15.70 -2.58 -6.92
N PHE A 135 -16.09 -3.52 -6.05
CA PHE A 135 -17.19 -4.43 -6.32
C PHE A 135 -18.54 -3.70 -6.33
N ALA A 136 -18.73 -2.74 -5.42
CA ALA A 136 -19.94 -1.92 -5.40
C ALA A 136 -20.10 -1.11 -6.69
N GLU A 137 -19.03 -0.46 -7.20
CA GLU A 137 -19.10 0.36 -8.41
C GLU A 137 -19.16 -0.46 -9.71
N VAL A 138 -18.45 -1.60 -9.78
CA VAL A 138 -18.35 -2.38 -11.03
C VAL A 138 -19.57 -3.27 -11.24
N ILE A 139 -20.02 -3.98 -10.19
CA ILE A 139 -21.07 -5.00 -10.31
C ILE A 139 -22.32 -4.67 -9.48
N GLY A 140 -22.38 -3.50 -8.84
CA GLY A 140 -23.56 -3.08 -8.06
C GLY A 140 -23.76 -3.85 -6.76
N ALA A 141 -22.69 -4.42 -6.19
CA ALA A 141 -22.76 -5.15 -4.93
C ALA A 141 -23.11 -4.22 -3.75
N ASP A 142 -23.88 -4.74 -2.80
CA ASP A 142 -24.23 -4.02 -1.57
C ASP A 142 -22.99 -3.80 -0.70
N PHE A 143 -22.57 -2.54 -0.60
CA PHE A 143 -21.37 -2.15 0.13
C PHE A 143 -21.41 -2.54 1.61
N VAL A 144 -22.56 -2.40 2.28
CA VAL A 144 -22.69 -2.74 3.71
C VAL A 144 -22.53 -4.24 3.92
N LYS A 145 -23.10 -5.06 3.03
CA LYS A 145 -22.89 -6.51 3.07
C LYS A 145 -21.42 -6.86 2.81
N LEU A 146 -20.76 -6.19 1.88
CA LEU A 146 -19.34 -6.41 1.61
C LEU A 146 -18.47 -6.11 2.83
N LEU A 147 -18.75 -5.06 3.61
CA LEU A 147 -18.01 -4.77 4.85
C LEU A 147 -18.10 -5.91 5.88
N VAL A 148 -19.27 -6.54 6.00
CA VAL A 148 -19.46 -7.67 6.92
C VAL A 148 -18.73 -8.91 6.41
N LEU A 149 -18.82 -9.20 5.11
CA LEU A 149 -18.19 -10.37 4.49
C LEU A 149 -16.67 -10.25 4.38
N SER A 150 -16.14 -9.03 4.22
CA SER A 150 -14.69 -8.78 4.13
C SER A 150 -14.00 -8.78 5.49
N LEU A 151 -14.74 -8.70 6.60
CA LEU A 151 -14.18 -8.52 7.94
C LEU A 151 -13.05 -9.52 8.30
N PRO A 152 -13.17 -10.84 8.05
CA PRO A 152 -12.08 -11.78 8.35
C PRO A 152 -10.82 -11.50 7.52
N PHE A 153 -10.99 -11.07 6.27
CA PHE A 153 -9.90 -10.72 5.36
C PHE A 153 -9.24 -9.41 5.75
N ASP A 154 -10.02 -8.40 6.15
CA ASP A 154 -9.52 -7.11 6.62
C ASP A 154 -8.71 -7.26 7.91
N VAL A 155 -9.19 -8.11 8.82
CA VAL A 155 -8.48 -8.48 10.06
C VAL A 155 -7.18 -9.23 9.75
N ALA A 156 -7.23 -10.24 8.87
CA ALA A 156 -6.03 -10.97 8.44
C ALA A 156 -5.00 -10.03 7.81
N HIS A 157 -5.43 -9.11 6.95
CA HIS A 157 -4.55 -8.10 6.34
C HIS A 157 -3.95 -7.17 7.39
N GLY A 158 -4.78 -6.66 8.30
CA GLY A 158 -4.32 -5.81 9.39
C GLY A 158 -3.25 -6.49 10.24
N ILE A 159 -3.51 -7.71 10.72
CA ILE A 159 -2.57 -8.50 11.52
C ILE A 159 -1.28 -8.75 10.73
N GLY A 160 -1.40 -9.14 9.46
CA GLY A 160 -0.26 -9.32 8.56
C GLY A 160 0.61 -8.06 8.50
N ASN A 161 0.00 -6.90 8.28
CA ASN A 161 0.71 -5.62 8.25
C ASN A 161 1.45 -5.35 9.56
N ALA A 162 0.79 -5.54 10.71
CA ALA A 162 1.42 -5.32 12.01
C ALA A 162 2.64 -6.24 12.21
N VAL A 163 2.51 -7.52 11.87
CA VAL A 163 3.61 -8.49 11.94
C VAL A 163 4.75 -8.10 11.01
N PHE A 164 4.47 -7.83 9.72
CA PHE A 164 5.49 -7.43 8.76
C PHE A 164 6.17 -6.12 9.14
N LEU A 165 5.45 -5.14 9.68
CA LEU A 165 6.04 -3.89 10.15
C LEU A 165 7.00 -4.14 11.31
N ILE A 166 6.64 -4.97 12.29
CA ILE A 166 7.54 -5.31 13.41
C ILE A 166 8.79 -6.04 12.92
N LEU A 167 8.63 -7.00 12.01
CA LEU A 167 9.73 -7.85 11.53
C LEU A 167 10.65 -7.11 10.54
N LEU A 168 10.08 -6.34 9.63
CA LEU A 168 10.83 -5.73 8.51
C LEU A 168 11.38 -4.34 8.85
N HIS A 169 10.86 -3.65 9.85
CA HIS A 169 11.24 -2.26 10.14
C HIS A 169 12.76 -2.07 10.27
N ASP A 170 13.40 -2.82 11.17
CA ASP A 170 14.83 -2.65 11.45
C ASP A 170 15.70 -3.10 10.28
N LEU A 171 15.24 -4.09 9.51
CA LEU A 171 15.92 -4.55 8.29
C LEU A 171 15.83 -3.50 7.19
N PHE A 172 14.63 -2.94 6.97
CA PHE A 172 14.37 -1.89 5.99
C PHE A 172 15.22 -0.66 6.24
N VAL A 173 15.29 -0.20 7.50
CA VAL A 173 16.14 0.95 7.89
C VAL A 173 17.61 0.67 7.62
N ARG A 174 18.09 -0.54 7.95
CA ARG A 174 19.49 -0.91 7.74
C ARG A 174 19.88 -0.99 6.26
N ILE A 175 19.00 -1.51 5.41
CA ILE A 175 19.30 -1.72 3.99
C ILE A 175 19.10 -0.44 3.17
N PHE A 176 18.00 0.28 3.39
CA PHE A 176 17.57 1.33 2.47
C PHE A 176 17.74 2.75 3.00
N VAL A 177 17.74 2.95 4.32
CA VAL A 177 17.80 4.30 4.92
C VAL A 177 19.23 4.66 5.30
N ARG A 178 20.06 3.68 5.66
CA ARG A 178 21.50 3.87 5.91
C ARG A 178 22.29 3.80 4.60
N GLU A 179 22.11 4.82 3.77
CA GLU A 179 23.13 5.22 2.80
C GLU A 179 23.55 6.65 3.14
N ASP A 180 24.30 6.77 4.25
CA ASP A 180 25.21 7.89 4.49
C ASP A 180 26.55 7.25 4.89
N GLY A 181 27.33 6.91 3.87
CA GLY A 181 28.78 6.79 3.98
C GLY A 181 29.40 8.08 3.48
#